data_AF-A0A957LGS2-F1
#
_entry.id   AF-A0A957LGS2-F1
#
_cell.length_a   1.000
_cell.length_b   1.000
_cell.length_c   1.000
_cell.angle_alpha   90.00
_cell.angle_beta   90.00
_cell.angle_gamma   90.00
#
_symmetry.space_group_name_H-M   'P 1'
#
loop_
_entity.id
_entity.type
_entity.pdbx_description
1 polymer ?
#
loop_
_entity_poly.entity_id
_entity_poly.type
_entity_poly.pdbx_seq_one_letter_code
_entity_poly.pdbx_strand_id
1 'polypeptide(L)'
;MDLQTIRHFIEYHKWANRKVWECVDSVSQEQYTQAHDYSIGSLHKQVHHVLSNDWAAFYAIAHGQQWPNKESEGYFSLEDVASKAAAWARWDQIEAYIDEVVAQLTEEQLTEQWTMPAGPDVYFQASLGELLYIMVNHAMNHRAQILALVHQYGGTTTEMGLYFYLAETRVAIPAAD
;
A
#
# COMPACT_ATOMS: atom_id res chain seq x y z
N MET A 1 2.56 1.49 -19.67
CA MET A 1 3.66 1.88 -18.78
C MET A 1 4.76 0.83 -18.92
N ASP A 2 6.03 1.22 -18.91
CA ASP A 2 7.15 0.27 -18.95
C ASP A 2 7.49 -0.29 -17.56
N LEU A 3 8.30 -1.33 -17.53
CA LEU A 3 8.66 -2.03 -16.30
C LEU A 3 9.49 -1.17 -15.35
N GLN A 4 10.34 -0.29 -15.87
CA GLN A 4 11.14 0.61 -15.05
C GLN A 4 10.26 1.60 -14.28
N THR A 5 9.25 2.16 -14.95
CA THR A 5 8.28 3.09 -14.38
C THR A 5 7.45 2.42 -13.29
N ILE A 6 6.97 1.19 -13.54
CA ILE A 6 6.20 0.42 -12.56
C ILE A 6 7.04 0.11 -11.32
N ARG A 7 8.27 -0.39 -11.51
CA ARG A 7 9.21 -0.64 -10.41
C ARG A 7 9.45 0.64 -9.59
N HIS A 8 9.63 1.77 -10.26
CA HIS A 8 9.81 3.05 -9.58
C HIS A 8 8.61 3.42 -8.69
N PHE A 9 7.38 3.25 -9.17
CA PHE A 9 6.19 3.51 -8.36
C PHE A 9 6.02 2.54 -7.21
N ILE A 10 6.43 1.28 -7.36
CA ILE A 10 6.39 0.29 -6.29
C ILE A 10 7.43 0.61 -5.21
N GLU A 11 8.65 1.01 -5.58
CA GLU A 11 9.66 1.46 -4.61
C GLU A 11 9.20 2.70 -3.85
N TYR A 12 8.59 3.67 -4.54
CA TYR A 12 7.94 4.82 -3.91
C TYR A 12 6.86 4.39 -2.92
N HIS A 13 6.01 3.44 -3.32
CA HIS A 13 4.91 2.93 -2.49
C HIS A 13 5.43 2.28 -1.19
N LYS A 14 6.45 1.42 -1.30
CA LYS A 14 7.12 0.81 -0.13
C LYS A 14 7.73 1.87 0.80
N TRP A 15 8.45 2.84 0.25
CA TRP A 15 9.02 3.96 1.01
C TRP A 15 7.93 4.74 1.76
N ALA A 16 6.82 5.07 1.09
CA ALA A 16 5.74 5.85 1.68
C ALA A 16 4.99 5.05 2.77
N ASN A 17 4.77 3.75 2.57
CA ASN A 17 4.19 2.89 3.61
C ASN A 17 5.06 2.86 4.87
N ARG A 18 6.38 2.67 4.76
CA ARG A 18 7.28 2.67 5.91
C ARG A 18 7.25 3.99 6.68
N LYS A 19 7.35 5.13 6.00
CA LYS A 19 7.25 6.47 6.63
C LYS A 19 5.93 6.65 7.40
N VAL A 20 4.84 6.14 6.87
CA VAL A 20 3.52 6.24 7.53
C VAL A 20 3.40 5.26 8.70
N TRP A 21 3.99 4.07 8.63
CA TRP A 21 4.05 3.14 9.77
C TRP A 21 4.86 3.68 10.93
N GLU A 22 5.97 4.38 10.67
CA GLU A 22 6.70 5.13 11.69
C GLU A 22 5.83 6.20 12.37
N CYS A 23 4.94 6.86 11.62
CA CYS A 23 3.98 7.81 12.19
C CYS A 23 2.93 7.12 13.06
N VAL A 24 2.42 5.95 12.65
CA VAL A 24 1.49 5.13 13.45
C VAL A 24 2.13 4.69 14.77
N ASP A 25 3.45 4.48 14.82
CA ASP A 25 4.12 4.13 16.07
C ASP A 25 4.07 5.23 17.13
N SER A 26 3.89 6.49 16.73
CA SER A 26 3.78 7.62 17.66
C SER A 26 2.48 7.65 18.47
N VAL A 27 1.43 6.91 18.05
CA VAL A 27 0.14 6.86 18.76
C VAL A 27 0.11 5.74 19.80
N SER A 28 -0.73 5.85 20.83
CA SER A 28 -0.91 4.74 21.79
C SER A 28 -1.61 3.54 21.14
N GLN A 29 -1.43 2.34 21.72
CA GLN A 29 -2.14 1.14 21.29
C GLN A 29 -3.67 1.27 21.44
N GLU A 30 -4.14 1.99 22.46
CA GLU A 30 -5.57 2.29 22.65
C GLU A 30 -6.11 3.10 21.46
N GLN A 31 -5.44 4.20 21.11
CA GLN A 31 -5.79 5.06 19.97
C GLN A 31 -5.71 4.31 18.63
N TYR A 32 -4.74 3.41 18.46
CA TYR A 32 -4.65 2.57 17.25
C TYR A 32 -5.95 1.79 17.01
N THR A 33 -6.55 1.25 18.06
CA THR A 33 -7.80 0.46 17.98
C THR A 33 -9.08 1.27 18.14
N GLN A 34 -8.98 2.54 18.56
CA GLN A 34 -10.12 3.39 18.86
C GLN A 34 -11.00 3.61 17.62
N ALA A 35 -12.31 3.42 17.78
CA ALA A 35 -13.27 3.66 16.69
C ALA A 35 -13.37 5.15 16.36
N HIS A 36 -13.47 5.46 15.07
CA HIS A 36 -13.68 6.82 14.55
C HIS A 36 -14.81 6.85 13.54
N ASP A 37 -15.56 7.95 13.51
CA ASP A 37 -16.60 8.23 12.51
C ASP A 37 -15.98 8.96 11.30
N TYR A 38 -14.96 8.33 10.70
CA TYR A 38 -14.27 8.86 9.53
C TYR A 38 -13.85 7.71 8.61
N SER A 39 -14.24 7.81 7.34
CA SER A 39 -13.94 6.80 6.31
C SER A 39 -14.30 5.38 6.80
N ILE A 40 -13.34 4.45 6.86
CA ILE A 40 -13.55 3.06 7.28
C ILE A 40 -13.31 2.81 8.78
N GLY A 41 -13.10 3.87 9.57
CA GLY A 41 -13.07 3.80 11.02
C GLY A 41 -11.69 3.99 11.65
N SER A 42 -11.30 3.08 12.55
CA SER A 42 -10.08 3.18 13.35
C SER A 42 -8.79 3.18 12.52
N LEU A 43 -7.70 3.66 13.11
CA LEU A 43 -6.36 3.53 12.52
C LEU A 43 -6.05 2.08 12.17
N HIS A 44 -6.35 1.14 13.08
CA HIS A 44 -6.21 -0.29 12.87
C HIS A 44 -6.92 -0.80 11.61
N LYS A 45 -8.16 -0.37 11.36
CA LYS A 45 -8.89 -0.73 10.14
C LYS A 45 -8.24 -0.15 8.88
N GLN A 46 -7.76 1.09 8.96
CA GLN A 46 -7.05 1.74 7.85
C GLN A 46 -5.74 1.03 7.52
N VAL A 47 -4.94 0.68 8.54
CA VAL A 47 -3.69 -0.06 8.38
C VAL A 47 -3.95 -1.43 7.76
N HIS A 48 -4.87 -2.20 8.34
CA HIS A 48 -5.27 -3.49 7.77
C HIS A 48 -5.70 -3.34 6.31
N HIS A 49 -6.52 -2.33 5.98
CA HIS A 49 -6.98 -2.11 4.61
C HIS A 49 -5.85 -1.89 3.62
N VAL A 50 -4.84 -1.07 3.95
CA VAL A 50 -3.67 -0.88 3.08
C VAL A 50 -2.92 -2.20 2.89
N LEU A 51 -2.61 -2.91 3.99
CA LEU A 51 -1.89 -4.18 3.95
C LEU A 51 -2.64 -5.24 3.13
N SER A 52 -3.97 -5.37 3.33
CA SER A 52 -4.76 -6.39 2.64
C SER A 52 -4.89 -6.10 1.15
N ASN A 53 -5.00 -4.83 0.74
CA ASN A 53 -5.02 -4.47 -0.69
C ASN A 53 -3.69 -4.79 -1.35
N ASP A 54 -2.58 -4.43 -0.71
CA ASP A 54 -1.23 -4.71 -1.23
C ASP A 54 -1.05 -6.23 -1.39
N TRP A 55 -1.28 -7.01 -0.32
CA TRP A 55 -1.19 -8.46 -0.40
C TRP A 55 -2.10 -9.05 -1.48
N ALA A 56 -3.37 -8.62 -1.56
CA ALA A 56 -4.33 -9.19 -2.50
C ALA A 56 -3.98 -8.91 -3.96
N ALA A 57 -3.49 -7.70 -4.27
CA ALA A 57 -3.08 -7.34 -5.61
C ALA A 57 -1.89 -8.20 -6.09
N PHE A 58 -0.85 -8.32 -5.27
CA PHE A 58 0.33 -9.12 -5.65
C PHE A 58 0.05 -10.62 -5.63
N TYR A 59 -0.84 -11.09 -4.75
CA TYR A 59 -1.35 -12.46 -4.81
C TYR A 59 -2.02 -12.72 -6.16
N ALA A 60 -2.93 -11.85 -6.60
CA ALA A 60 -3.63 -12.02 -7.87
C ALA A 60 -2.66 -12.04 -9.06
N ILE A 61 -1.59 -11.24 -9.02
CA ILE A 61 -0.55 -11.24 -10.05
C ILE A 61 0.18 -12.59 -10.09
N ALA A 62 0.62 -13.08 -8.94
CA ALA A 62 1.33 -14.35 -8.83
C ALA A 62 0.46 -15.57 -9.22
N HIS A 63 -0.87 -15.45 -9.10
CA HIS A 63 -1.82 -16.54 -9.33
C HIS A 63 -2.67 -16.36 -10.60
N GLY A 64 -2.21 -15.57 -11.56
CA GLY A 64 -2.86 -15.47 -12.88
C GLY A 64 -4.25 -14.86 -12.82
N GLN A 65 -4.37 -13.68 -12.21
CA GLN A 65 -5.60 -12.90 -12.03
C GLN A 65 -6.63 -13.51 -11.05
N GLN A 66 -6.23 -14.50 -10.25
CA GLN A 66 -7.07 -15.08 -9.22
C GLN A 66 -7.00 -14.27 -7.93
N TRP A 67 -8.05 -13.51 -7.64
CA TRP A 67 -8.16 -12.76 -6.39
C TRP A 67 -8.27 -13.69 -5.18
N PRO A 68 -7.55 -13.41 -4.08
CA PRO A 68 -7.56 -14.29 -2.93
C PRO A 68 -8.88 -14.24 -2.15
N ASN A 69 -9.13 -15.32 -1.43
CA ASN A 69 -10.20 -15.49 -0.45
C ASN A 69 -9.60 -15.89 0.92
N LYS A 70 -10.47 -16.21 1.88
CA LYS A 70 -10.04 -16.58 3.25
C LYS A 70 -9.25 -17.89 3.32
N GLU A 71 -9.35 -18.75 2.30
CA GLU A 71 -8.60 -20.00 2.18
C GLU A 71 -7.24 -19.81 1.48
N SER A 72 -6.97 -18.62 0.95
CA SER A 72 -5.74 -18.34 0.20
C SER A 72 -4.52 -18.27 1.11
N GLU A 73 -3.39 -18.73 0.62
CA GLU A 73 -2.14 -18.73 1.38
C GLU A 73 -1.73 -17.30 1.77
N GLY A 74 -1.44 -17.12 3.05
CA GLY A 74 -1.11 -15.81 3.59
C GLY A 74 -2.32 -14.90 3.80
N TYR A 75 -3.56 -15.39 3.71
CA TYR A 75 -4.71 -14.63 4.19
C TYR A 75 -4.55 -14.25 5.67
N PHE A 76 -5.02 -13.06 6.02
CA PHE A 76 -5.02 -12.54 7.38
C PHE A 76 -6.24 -11.66 7.59
N SER A 77 -6.72 -11.60 8.83
CA SER A 77 -7.86 -10.81 9.25
C SER A 77 -7.44 -9.56 10.02
N LEU A 78 -8.45 -8.79 10.43
CA LEU A 78 -8.24 -7.60 11.25
C LEU A 78 -7.58 -7.96 12.59
N GLU A 79 -7.95 -9.10 13.18
CA GLU A 79 -7.41 -9.59 14.44
C GLU A 79 -5.90 -9.90 14.37
N ASP A 80 -5.40 -10.35 13.23
CA ASP A 80 -3.98 -10.68 13.02
C ASP A 80 -3.07 -9.44 13.08
N VAL A 81 -3.63 -8.25 12.87
CA VAL A 81 -2.91 -6.96 12.94
C VAL A 81 -3.44 -6.05 14.05
N ALA A 82 -3.99 -6.65 15.11
CA ALA A 82 -4.56 -5.93 16.26
C ALA A 82 -3.56 -5.06 17.04
N SER A 83 -2.26 -5.33 16.91
CA SER A 83 -1.20 -4.49 17.48
C SER A 83 -0.34 -3.86 16.39
N LYS A 84 0.25 -2.69 16.69
CA LYS A 84 1.20 -2.02 15.76
C LYS A 84 2.39 -2.92 15.40
N ALA A 85 2.90 -3.68 16.37
CA ALA A 85 3.98 -4.64 16.13
C ALA A 85 3.57 -5.77 15.17
N ALA A 86 2.34 -6.29 15.30
CA ALA A 86 1.82 -7.29 14.37
C ALA A 86 1.59 -6.71 12.97
N ALA A 87 1.11 -5.46 12.88
CA ALA A 87 0.99 -4.76 11.61
C ALA A 87 2.36 -4.57 10.91
N TRP A 88 3.41 -4.20 11.66
CA TRP A 88 4.78 -4.13 11.15
C TRP A 88 5.29 -5.48 10.64
N ALA A 89 5.18 -6.53 11.45
CA ALA A 89 5.60 -7.87 11.05
C ALA A 89 4.86 -8.34 9.79
N ARG A 90 3.58 -7.96 9.65
CA ARG A 90 2.79 -8.27 8.47
C ARG A 90 3.21 -7.44 7.26
N TRP A 91 3.52 -6.16 7.44
CA TRP A 91 4.08 -5.32 6.40
C TRP A 91 5.39 -5.90 5.85
N ASP A 92 6.32 -6.30 6.71
CA ASP A 92 7.61 -6.86 6.27
C ASP A 92 7.44 -8.11 5.41
N GLN A 93 6.49 -8.99 5.75
CA GLN A 93 6.14 -10.17 4.95
C GLN A 93 5.57 -9.77 3.59
N ILE A 94 4.66 -8.79 3.56
CA ILE A 94 4.02 -8.32 2.32
C ILE A 94 5.06 -7.63 1.44
N GLU A 95 5.94 -6.82 2.01
CA GLU A 95 6.99 -6.12 1.29
C GLU A 95 7.96 -7.10 0.61
N ALA A 96 8.38 -8.16 1.33
CA ALA A 96 9.18 -9.22 0.74
C ALA A 96 8.45 -9.95 -0.40
N TYR A 97 7.16 -10.23 -0.22
CA TYR A 97 6.35 -10.87 -1.26
C TYR A 97 6.16 -9.97 -2.50
N ILE A 98 5.98 -8.67 -2.30
CA ILE A 98 5.96 -7.68 -3.38
C ILE A 98 7.25 -7.77 -4.20
N ASP A 99 8.40 -7.80 -3.53
CA ASP A 99 9.70 -7.88 -4.20
C ASP A 99 9.85 -9.17 -5.02
N GLU A 100 9.40 -10.30 -4.49
CA GLU A 100 9.40 -11.58 -5.20
C GLU A 100 8.55 -11.56 -6.47
N VAL A 101 7.35 -10.98 -6.40
CA VAL A 101 6.43 -10.89 -7.55
C VAL A 101 6.96 -9.89 -8.59
N VAL A 102 7.45 -8.73 -8.16
CA VAL A 102 7.98 -7.68 -9.05
C VAL A 102 9.26 -8.13 -9.77
N ALA A 103 10.08 -8.97 -9.14
CA ALA A 103 11.26 -9.54 -9.77
C ALA A 103 10.91 -10.41 -11.00
N GLN A 104 9.74 -11.03 -11.02
CA GLN A 104 9.28 -11.91 -12.09
C GLN A 104 8.42 -11.20 -13.15
N LEU A 105 8.02 -9.95 -12.90
CA LEU A 105 7.15 -9.18 -13.78
C LEU A 105 7.83 -8.86 -15.12
N THR A 106 7.13 -9.11 -16.22
CA THR A 106 7.59 -8.81 -17.58
C THR A 106 6.84 -7.62 -18.19
N GLU A 107 7.42 -6.98 -19.21
CA GLU A 107 6.75 -5.89 -19.92
C GLU A 107 5.49 -6.35 -20.67
N GLU A 108 5.46 -7.59 -21.17
CA GLU A 108 4.28 -8.16 -21.83
C GLU A 108 3.10 -8.23 -20.86
N GLN A 109 3.34 -8.74 -19.64
CA GLN A 109 2.33 -8.83 -18.59
C GLN A 109 1.71 -7.47 -18.25
N LEU A 110 2.50 -6.38 -18.30
CA LEU A 110 2.00 -5.03 -18.03
C LEU A 110 0.90 -4.57 -18.99
N THR A 111 0.79 -5.19 -20.17
CA THR A 111 -0.21 -4.86 -21.19
C THR A 111 -1.45 -5.75 -21.12
N GLU A 112 -1.39 -6.86 -20.37
CA GLU A 112 -2.52 -7.78 -20.18
C GLU A 112 -3.71 -7.05 -19.58
N GLN A 113 -4.89 -7.27 -20.18
CA GLN A 113 -6.14 -6.67 -19.72
C GLN A 113 -6.78 -7.52 -18.63
N TRP A 114 -7.15 -6.86 -17.54
CA TRP A 114 -7.79 -7.44 -16.37
C TRP A 114 -9.19 -6.86 -16.24
N THR A 115 -10.15 -7.73 -15.96
CA THR A 115 -11.53 -7.31 -15.67
C THR A 115 -11.64 -6.97 -14.19
N MET A 116 -11.90 -5.69 -13.90
CA MET A 116 -11.96 -5.17 -12.55
C MET A 116 -13.39 -4.75 -12.19
N PRO A 117 -13.86 -5.01 -10.96
CA PRO A 117 -15.16 -4.52 -10.52
C PRO A 117 -15.13 -3.01 -10.29
N ALA A 118 -16.19 -2.32 -10.71
CA ALA A 118 -16.46 -0.91 -10.42
C ALA A 118 -17.77 -0.72 -9.61
N GLY A 119 -18.42 -1.82 -9.22
CA GLY A 119 -19.66 -1.82 -8.44
C GLY A 119 -20.43 -3.14 -8.60
N PRO A 120 -21.60 -3.29 -7.95
CA PRO A 120 -22.47 -4.45 -8.17
C PRO A 120 -22.80 -4.60 -9.65
N ASP A 121 -22.40 -5.72 -10.25
CA ASP A 121 -22.60 -6.05 -11.67
C ASP A 121 -22.01 -5.02 -12.67
N VAL A 122 -21.07 -4.16 -12.24
CA VAL A 122 -20.38 -3.19 -13.11
C VAL A 122 -18.89 -3.52 -13.13
N TYR A 123 -18.32 -3.61 -14.33
CA TYR A 123 -16.92 -3.96 -14.56
C TYR A 123 -16.26 -3.01 -15.56
N PHE A 124 -14.94 -2.86 -15.45
CA PHE A 124 -14.11 -2.15 -16.41
C PHE A 124 -12.85 -2.96 -16.74
N GLN A 125 -12.21 -2.65 -17.86
CA GLN A 125 -10.91 -3.21 -18.23
C GLN A 125 -9.80 -2.25 -17.84
N ALA A 126 -8.71 -2.78 -17.30
CA ALA A 126 -7.47 -2.07 -17.08
C ALA A 126 -6.30 -2.99 -17.41
N SER A 127 -5.25 -2.42 -17.98
CA SER A 127 -3.97 -3.14 -18.08
C SER A 127 -3.38 -3.41 -16.70
N LEU A 128 -2.57 -4.46 -16.54
CA LEU A 128 -1.87 -4.71 -15.28
C LEU A 128 -1.00 -3.50 -14.86
N GLY A 129 -0.38 -2.81 -15.82
CA GLY A 129 0.33 -1.57 -15.54
C GLY A 129 -0.58 -0.53 -14.88
N GLU A 130 -1.76 -0.29 -15.44
CA GLU A 130 -2.76 0.63 -14.86
C GLU A 130 -3.22 0.17 -13.48
N LEU A 131 -3.45 -1.13 -13.29
CA LEU A 131 -3.84 -1.70 -11.99
C LEU A 131 -2.79 -1.43 -10.91
N LEU A 132 -1.52 -1.66 -11.22
CA LEU A 132 -0.40 -1.38 -10.29
C LEU A 132 -0.33 0.10 -9.94
N TYR A 133 -0.54 1.00 -10.91
CA TYR A 133 -0.60 2.43 -10.63
C TYR A 133 -1.82 2.82 -9.78
N ILE A 134 -2.99 2.27 -10.09
CA ILE A 134 -4.24 2.47 -9.32
C ILE A 134 -4.02 2.05 -7.86
N MET A 135 -3.37 0.92 -7.61
CA MET A 135 -3.03 0.45 -6.27
C MET A 135 -2.16 1.46 -5.51
N VAL A 136 -1.06 1.93 -6.11
CA VAL A 136 -0.17 2.94 -5.50
C VAL A 136 -0.92 4.23 -5.19
N ASN A 137 -1.78 4.68 -6.12
CA ASN A 137 -2.60 5.87 -5.95
C ASN A 137 -3.69 5.69 -4.88
N HIS A 138 -4.35 4.52 -4.84
CA HIS A 138 -5.36 4.19 -3.84
C HIS A 138 -4.77 4.18 -2.43
N ALA A 139 -3.58 3.59 -2.27
CA ALA A 139 -2.88 3.62 -0.99
C ALA A 139 -2.49 5.02 -0.53
N MET A 140 -2.17 5.95 -1.45
CA MET A 140 -1.93 7.36 -1.10
C MET A 140 -3.13 7.98 -0.38
N ASN A 141 -4.35 7.73 -0.85
CA ASN A 141 -5.57 8.21 -0.20
C ASN A 141 -5.69 7.67 1.24
N HIS A 142 -5.52 6.36 1.43
CA HIS A 142 -5.63 5.77 2.77
C HIS A 142 -4.49 6.18 3.70
N ARG A 143 -3.25 6.32 3.21
CA ARG A 143 -2.15 6.87 4.00
C ARG A 143 -2.44 8.30 4.46
N ALA A 144 -3.08 9.13 3.63
CA ALA A 144 -3.46 10.49 4.02
C ALA A 144 -4.52 10.46 5.14
N GLN A 145 -5.49 9.56 5.05
CA GLN A 145 -6.48 9.33 6.10
C GLN A 145 -5.83 8.85 7.41
N ILE A 146 -4.85 7.95 7.33
CA ILE A 146 -4.06 7.49 8.47
C ILE A 146 -3.33 8.66 9.13
N LEU A 147 -2.60 9.47 8.35
CA LEU A 147 -1.87 10.62 8.88
C LEU A 147 -2.80 11.66 9.52
N ALA A 148 -3.99 11.85 8.97
CA ALA A 148 -5.00 12.72 9.58
C ALA A 148 -5.45 12.22 10.96
N LEU A 149 -5.68 10.92 11.13
CA LEU A 149 -6.02 10.32 12.42
C LEU A 149 -4.83 10.37 13.40
N VAL A 150 -3.61 10.06 12.93
CA VAL A 150 -2.39 10.20 13.75
C VAL A 150 -2.25 11.63 14.29
N HIS A 151 -2.48 12.63 13.43
CA HIS A 151 -2.45 14.04 13.84
C HIS A 151 -3.51 14.36 14.91
N GLN A 152 -4.74 13.86 14.77
CA GLN A 152 -5.81 14.07 15.75
C GLN A 152 -5.45 13.51 17.14
N TYR A 153 -4.64 12.45 17.19
CA TYR A 153 -4.14 11.87 18.44
C TYR A 153 -2.91 12.59 19.01
N GLY A 154 -2.42 13.65 18.36
CA GLY A 154 -1.20 14.35 18.74
C GLY A 154 0.08 13.62 18.34
N GLY A 155 -0.02 12.62 17.45
CA GLY A 155 1.13 11.90 16.91
C GLY A 155 1.88 12.71 15.84
N THR A 156 3.07 12.22 15.49
CA THR A 156 3.91 12.83 14.45
C THR A 156 3.43 12.42 13.06
N THR A 157 3.39 13.37 12.13
CA THR A 157 3.08 13.12 10.72
C THR A 157 4.30 13.39 9.83
N THR A 158 4.22 12.95 8.57
CA THR A 158 5.29 13.09 7.58
C THR A 158 4.74 13.51 6.23
N GLU A 159 5.60 14.07 5.41
CA GLU A 159 5.39 14.21 3.99
C GLU A 159 5.66 12.86 3.29
N MET A 160 4.77 12.48 2.37
CA MET A 160 4.81 11.18 1.67
C MET A 160 4.57 11.29 0.16
N GLY A 161 4.60 12.50 -0.38
CA GLY A 161 4.45 12.73 -1.82
C GLY A 161 5.66 12.22 -2.61
N LEU A 162 5.44 11.83 -3.87
CA LEU A 162 6.51 11.36 -4.77
C LEU A 162 7.67 12.36 -4.87
N TYR A 163 7.39 13.67 -4.78
CA TYR A 163 8.42 14.72 -4.71
C TYR A 163 9.46 14.46 -3.62
N PHE A 164 9.03 14.10 -2.41
CA PHE A 164 9.92 13.87 -1.27
C PHE A 164 10.72 12.58 -1.44
N TYR A 165 10.10 11.52 -1.95
CA TYR A 165 10.81 10.29 -2.32
C TYR A 165 11.92 10.57 -3.34
N LEU A 166 11.62 11.35 -4.39
CA LEU A 166 12.60 11.71 -5.41
C LEU A 166 13.73 12.58 -4.83
N ALA A 167 13.40 13.51 -3.93
CA ALA A 167 14.39 14.36 -3.25
C ALA A 167 15.32 13.54 -2.34
N GLU A 168 14.81 12.52 -1.65
CA GLU A 168 15.61 11.64 -0.77
C GLU A 168 16.47 10.64 -1.55
N THR A 169 15.99 10.14 -2.69
CA THR A 169 16.63 9.02 -3.42
C THR A 169 17.52 9.44 -4.59
N ARG A 170 17.36 10.67 -5.10
CA ARG A 170 18.23 11.18 -6.17
C ARG A 170 19.46 11.86 -5.58
N VAL A 171 20.57 11.77 -6.31
CA VAL A 171 21.82 12.46 -5.96
C VAL A 171 21.54 13.97 -5.88
N ALA A 172 21.96 14.60 -4.79
CA ALA A 172 21.89 16.04 -4.62
C ALA A 172 22.68 16.74 -5.74
N ILE A 173 22.01 17.60 -6.50
CA ILE A 173 22.67 18.51 -7.43
C ILE A 173 23.11 19.72 -6.58
N PRO A 174 24.42 19.98 -6.41
CA PRO A 174 24.85 21.19 -5.70
C PRO A 174 24.30 22.42 -6.41
N ALA A 175 23.92 23.44 -5.63
CA ALA A 175 23.49 24.72 -6.19
C ALA A 175 24.54 25.23 -7.18
N ALA A 176 24.11 25.67 -8.35
CA ALA A 176 25.00 26.37 -9.27
C ALA A 176 25.44 27.68 -8.61
N ASP A 177 26.75 27.92 -8.57
CA ASP A 177 27.35 29.18 -8.10
C ASP A 177 26.83 30.41 -8.84
#